data_AF-A0A3N5JKI0-F1
#
_entry.id   AF-A0A3N5JKI0-F1
#
_cell.length_a   1.000
_cell.length_b   1.000
_cell.length_c   1.000
_cell.angle_alpha   90.00
_cell.angle_beta   90.00
_cell.angle_gamma   90.00
#
_symmetry.space_group_name_H-M   'P 1'
#
loop_
_entity.id
_entity.type
_entity.pdbx_description
1 polymer ?
#
loop_
_entity_poly.entity_id
_entity_poly.type
_entity_poly.pdbx_seq_one_letter_code
_entity_poly.pdbx_strand_id
1 'polypeptide(L)'
;MNKKIWKRLCGRSRKSDETCISSPEEGAPDLLPESIIITDVLDLHGTPLPIIPQMIDDFIDNAVELGLERVQIIHGKGKSRLKYITYQQLTRNPAVARIHDAPPDSGGWGRSIVWLKSGGKEKT
;
A
#
# COMPACT_ATOMS: atom_id res chain seq x y z
N MET A 1 -14.13 7.03 -17.03
CA MET A 1 -14.08 8.20 -16.12
C MET A 1 -12.80 8.08 -15.28
N ASN A 2 -11.73 8.73 -15.72
CA ASN A 2 -10.37 8.57 -15.19
C ASN A 2 -10.24 9.17 -13.79
N LYS A 3 -10.22 8.33 -12.76
CA LYS A 3 -9.90 8.73 -11.39
C LYS A 3 -8.38 8.57 -11.20
N LYS A 4 -7.66 9.68 -11.43
CA LYS A 4 -6.25 9.85 -11.06
C LYS A 4 -6.14 9.72 -9.53
N ILE A 5 -5.72 8.56 -9.05
CA ILE A 5 -5.44 8.32 -7.62
C ILE A 5 -3.94 8.12 -7.48
N TRP A 6 -3.21 9.23 -7.42
CA TRP A 6 -1.88 9.35 -6.81
C TRP A 6 -1.70 10.81 -6.43
N LYS A 7 -1.87 11.16 -5.15
CA LYS A 7 -1.55 12.49 -4.64
C LYS A 7 -0.51 12.40 -3.54
N ARG A 8 0.72 12.81 -3.92
CA ARG A 8 1.82 13.32 -3.10
C ARG A 8 2.54 12.33 -2.18
N LEU A 9 3.62 11.76 -2.71
CA LEU A 9 4.80 11.43 -1.91
C LEU A 9 5.71 12.67 -1.81
N CYS A 10 5.97 13.05 -0.56
CA CYS A 10 7.16 13.72 -0.03
C CYS A 10 7.47 15.17 -0.47
N GLY A 11 7.39 16.05 0.53
CA GLY A 11 7.90 17.42 0.47
C GLY A 11 9.40 17.52 0.74
N ARG A 12 9.96 18.59 0.19
CA ARG A 12 11.01 19.47 0.74
C ARG A 12 12.29 18.79 1.26
N SER A 13 13.33 18.79 0.43
CA SER A 13 14.71 18.74 0.91
C SER A 13 15.44 20.05 0.63
N ARG A 14 16.27 20.45 1.59
CA ARG A 14 17.08 21.68 1.59
C ARG A 14 18.22 21.56 0.58
N LYS A 15 18.65 22.72 0.07
CA LYS A 15 19.79 22.92 -0.84
C LYS A 15 21.04 22.17 -0.36
N SER A 16 21.68 21.48 -1.29
CA SER A 16 23.08 21.04 -1.20
C SER A 16 23.85 21.73 -2.31
N ASP A 17 24.92 22.42 -1.92
CA ASP A 17 25.83 23.11 -2.83
C ASP A 17 26.64 22.10 -3.68
N GLU A 18 26.60 22.36 -4.98
CA GLU A 18 27.58 22.12 -6.05
C GLU A 18 28.43 20.83 -6.03
N THR A 19 28.13 19.93 -6.96
CA THR A 19 29.15 19.39 -7.87
C THR A 19 28.51 19.09 -9.23
N CYS A 20 29.10 19.65 -10.28
CA CYS A 20 28.71 19.49 -11.67
C CYS A 20 28.91 18.04 -12.13
N ILE A 21 27.82 17.36 -12.46
CA ILE A 21 27.86 16.17 -13.33
C ILE A 21 27.44 16.64 -14.73
N SER A 22 28.40 16.58 -15.64
CA SER A 22 28.27 16.93 -17.04
C SER A 22 27.61 15.81 -17.85
N SER A 23 26.74 16.25 -18.77
CA SER A 23 26.15 15.58 -19.93
C SER A 23 24.75 14.94 -19.75
N PRO A 24 23.77 15.32 -20.59
CA PRO A 24 22.43 14.76 -20.57
C PRO A 24 22.43 13.44 -21.33
N GLU A 25 22.29 12.32 -20.62
CA GLU A 25 21.89 11.08 -21.29
C GLU A 25 20.41 11.20 -21.67
N GLU A 26 20.18 11.30 -22.97
CA GLU A 26 18.92 11.33 -23.69
C GLU A 26 17.87 10.41 -23.03
N GLY A 27 16.76 11.03 -22.62
CA GLY A 27 15.71 10.39 -21.84
C GLY A 27 15.12 9.18 -22.55
N ALA A 28 15.14 8.04 -21.87
CA ALA A 28 14.05 7.08 -22.01
C ALA A 28 12.76 7.88 -21.85
N PRO A 29 11.81 7.83 -22.81
CA PRO A 29 10.58 8.57 -22.64
C PRO A 29 9.97 8.08 -21.32
N ASP A 30 9.63 9.03 -20.44
CA ASP A 30 9.01 8.83 -19.14
C ASP A 30 7.56 8.33 -19.36
N LEU A 31 7.45 7.17 -20.05
CA LEU A 31 6.21 6.52 -20.39
C LEU A 31 5.75 5.80 -19.15
N LEU A 32 5.10 6.55 -18.27
CA LEU A 32 4.23 5.96 -17.28
C LEU A 32 3.25 5.02 -18.01
N PRO A 33 3.04 3.79 -17.50
CA PRO A 33 2.22 2.80 -18.17
C PRO A 33 0.81 3.35 -18.41
N GLU A 34 0.20 2.99 -19.55
CA GLU A 34 -1.14 3.46 -19.94
C GLU A 34 -2.22 3.11 -18.90
N SER A 35 -1.99 2.06 -18.11
CA SER A 35 -2.83 1.70 -16.97
C SER A 35 -2.03 0.99 -15.88
N ILE A 36 -2.45 1.18 -14.63
CA ILE A 36 -1.95 0.45 -13.46
C ILE A 36 -3.06 -0.51 -13.04
N ILE A 37 -2.73 -1.80 -12.93
CA ILE A 37 -3.64 -2.80 -12.39
C ILE A 37 -3.79 -2.53 -10.90
N ILE A 38 -5.00 -2.19 -10.47
CA ILE A 38 -5.31 -2.09 -9.04
C ILE A 38 -5.63 -3.49 -8.55
N THR A 39 -4.93 -3.91 -7.49
CA THR A 39 -5.14 -5.22 -6.86
C THR A 39 -5.69 -5.05 -5.45
N ASP A 40 -6.30 -6.11 -4.92
CA ASP A 40 -6.73 -6.22 -3.53
C ASP A 40 -5.59 -6.69 -2.60
N VAL A 41 -4.33 -6.69 -3.08
CA VAL A 41 -3.18 -7.26 -2.38
C VAL A 41 -2.07 -6.22 -2.19
N LEU A 42 -1.64 -6.04 -0.94
CA LEU A 42 -0.43 -5.28 -0.59
C LEU A 42 0.68 -6.25 -0.17
N ASP A 43 1.82 -6.23 -0.87
CA ASP A 43 3.01 -6.98 -0.48
C ASP A 43 4.00 -6.07 0.25
N LEU A 44 4.38 -6.46 1.47
CA LEU A 44 5.32 -5.77 2.35
C LEU A 44 6.68 -6.49 2.46
N HIS A 45 6.93 -7.51 1.65
CA HIS A 45 8.22 -8.20 1.64
C HIS A 45 9.36 -7.25 1.29
N GLY A 46 10.34 -7.17 2.20
CA GLY A 46 11.52 -6.32 2.01
C GLY A 46 11.25 -4.82 2.18
N THR A 47 10.01 -4.42 2.51
CA THR A 47 9.68 -3.00 2.70
C THR A 47 10.38 -2.43 3.94
N PRO A 48 10.97 -1.23 3.85
CA PRO A 48 11.54 -0.55 5.00
C PRO A 48 10.49 -0.27 6.09
N LEU A 49 10.78 -0.66 7.33
CA LEU A 49 9.83 -0.54 8.44
C LEU A 49 9.21 0.85 8.65
N PRO A 50 9.94 1.97 8.50
CA PRO A 50 9.38 3.30 8.76
C PRO A 50 8.26 3.70 7.80
N ILE A 51 8.21 3.15 6.59
CA ILE A 51 7.20 3.52 5.58
C ILE A 51 5.94 2.65 5.63
N ILE A 52 6.03 1.47 6.27
CA ILE A 52 4.94 0.48 6.30
C ILE A 52 3.63 1.03 6.87
N PRO A 53 3.60 1.77 8.01
CA PRO A 53 2.35 2.29 8.55
C PRO A 53 1.60 3.16 7.53
N GLN A 54 2.31 4.07 6.86
CA GLN A 54 1.72 4.93 5.84
C GLN A 54 1.23 4.13 4.63
N MET A 55 2.01 3.16 4.15
CA MET A 55 1.60 2.30 3.03
C MET A 55 0.32 1.52 3.33
N ILE A 56 0.15 1.07 4.58
CA ILE A 56 -1.07 0.37 5.01
C ILE A 56 -2.25 1.35 5.01
N ASP A 57 -2.10 2.55 5.59
CA ASP A 57 -3.19 3.53 5.61
C ASP A 57 -3.62 3.91 4.19
N ASP A 58 -2.67 4.26 3.33
CA ASP A 58 -2.95 4.61 1.93
C ASP A 58 -3.63 3.46 1.18
N PHE A 59 -3.21 2.22 1.43
CA PHE A 59 -3.80 1.05 0.82
C PHE A 59 -5.24 0.81 1.29
N ILE A 60 -5.52 0.95 2.58
CA ILE A 60 -6.88 0.80 3.13
C ILE A 60 -7.79 1.92 2.61
N ASP A 61 -7.31 3.16 2.56
CA ASP A 61 -8.08 4.29 2.04
C ASP A 61 -8.45 4.07 0.56
N ASN A 62 -7.48 3.66 -0.26
CA ASN A 62 -7.73 3.31 -1.66
C ASN A 62 -8.75 2.17 -1.80
N ALA A 63 -8.63 1.13 -0.99
CA ALA A 63 -9.56 0.01 -1.00
C ALA A 63 -10.99 0.43 -0.64
N VAL A 64 -11.14 1.34 0.32
CA VAL A 64 -12.44 1.94 0.67
C VAL A 64 -12.99 2.80 -0.48
N GLU A 65 -12.16 3.63 -1.10
CA GLU A 65 -12.58 4.47 -2.24
C GLU A 65 -13.05 3.65 -3.44
N LEU A 66 -12.46 2.47 -3.63
CA LEU A 66 -12.81 1.51 -4.67
C LEU A 66 -14.00 0.60 -4.29
N GLY A 67 -14.48 0.69 -3.05
CA GLY A 67 -15.58 -0.13 -2.56
C GLY A 67 -15.22 -1.62 -2.43
N LEU A 68 -13.95 -1.93 -2.16
CA LEU A 68 -13.53 -3.30 -1.87
C LEU A 68 -14.05 -3.72 -0.49
N GLU A 69 -14.59 -4.93 -0.38
CA GLU A 69 -15.07 -5.47 0.90
C GLU A 69 -13.95 -6.18 1.67
N ARG A 70 -12.94 -6.65 0.95
CA ARG A 70 -11.87 -7.50 1.45
C ARG A 70 -10.58 -7.22 0.69
N VAL A 71 -9.48 -7.16 1.44
CA VAL A 71 -8.11 -7.03 0.92
C VAL A 71 -7.16 -8.00 1.65
N GLN A 72 -5.96 -8.15 1.11
CA GLN A 72 -4.93 -9.05 1.61
C GLN A 72 -3.63 -8.27 1.80
N ILE A 73 -2.95 -8.50 2.92
CA ILE A 73 -1.63 -7.92 3.18
C ILE A 73 -0.64 -9.06 3.41
N ILE A 74 0.35 -9.18 2.53
CA ILE A 74 1.41 -10.17 2.61
C ILE A 74 2.59 -9.51 3.32
N HIS A 75 2.98 -10.05 4.47
CA HIS A 75 4.09 -9.51 5.27
C HIS A 75 5.13 -10.58 5.60
N GLY A 76 4.96 -11.78 5.03
CA GLY A 76 5.83 -12.92 5.27
C GLY A 76 5.72 -13.51 6.66
N LYS A 77 6.39 -14.65 6.82
CA LYS A 77 6.45 -15.40 8.07
C LYS A 77 7.53 -14.80 8.99
N GLY A 78 8.82 -14.96 8.69
CA GLY A 78 9.91 -14.27 9.43
C GLY A 78 9.78 -14.32 10.96
N LYS A 79 10.19 -13.25 11.65
CA LYS A 79 10.05 -13.09 13.13
C LYS A 79 8.76 -12.38 13.55
N SER A 80 7.72 -12.37 12.71
CA SER A 80 6.45 -11.67 12.96
C SER A 80 6.53 -10.16 13.22
N ARG A 81 7.67 -9.50 12.96
CA ARG A 81 7.84 -8.04 13.16
C ARG A 81 6.94 -7.24 12.23
N LEU A 82 6.89 -7.62 10.96
CA LEU A 82 6.00 -7.00 9.97
C LEU A 82 4.54 -7.24 10.34
N LYS A 83 4.18 -8.50 10.67
CA LYS A 83 2.84 -8.85 11.18
C LYS A 83 2.42 -7.96 12.36
N TYR A 84 3.29 -7.76 13.34
CA TYR A 84 2.99 -6.92 14.51
C TYR A 84 2.69 -5.48 14.11
N ILE A 85 3.51 -4.87 13.26
CA ILE A 85 3.31 -3.49 12.78
C ILE A 85 2.01 -3.41 11.97
N THR A 86 1.80 -4.36 11.05
CA THR A 86 0.58 -4.44 10.24
C THR A 86 -0.67 -4.52 11.13
N TYR A 87 -0.67 -5.42 12.11
CA TYR A 87 -1.80 -5.58 13.02
C TYR A 87 -2.04 -4.33 13.88
N GLN A 88 -0.98 -3.69 14.40
CA GLN A 88 -1.08 -2.45 15.16
C GLN A 88 -1.69 -1.33 14.33
N GLN A 89 -1.31 -1.21 13.06
CA GLN A 89 -1.86 -0.19 12.17
C GLN A 89 -3.32 -0.46 11.84
N LEU A 90 -3.64 -1.69 11.41
CA LEU A 90 -5.00 -2.07 11.01
C LEU A 90 -6.01 -1.99 12.16
N THR A 91 -5.63 -2.35 13.38
CA THR A 91 -6.54 -2.30 14.54
C THR A 91 -6.90 -0.87 14.97
N ARG A 92 -6.09 0.12 14.61
CA ARG A 92 -6.36 1.53 14.85
C ARG A 92 -7.17 2.18 13.73
N ASN A 93 -7.21 1.57 12.56
CA ASN A 93 -7.87 2.15 11.40
C ASN A 93 -9.40 1.94 11.49
N PRO A 94 -10.22 3.02 11.52
CA PRO A 94 -11.66 2.91 11.70
C PRO A 94 -12.39 2.26 10.52
N ALA A 95 -11.79 2.17 9.35
CA ALA A 95 -12.37 1.51 8.17
C ALA A 95 -12.26 -0.02 8.23
N VAL A 96 -11.40 -0.57 9.10
CA VAL A 96 -11.21 -2.02 9.23
C VAL A 96 -12.31 -2.60 10.12
N ALA A 97 -12.98 -3.65 9.63
CA ALA A 97 -14.03 -4.38 10.33
C ALA A 97 -13.48 -5.59 11.09
N ARG A 98 -12.63 -6.40 10.43
CA ARG A 98 -12.00 -7.57 11.05
C ARG A 98 -10.71 -7.94 10.34
N ILE A 99 -9.83 -8.63 11.07
CA ILE A 99 -8.52 -9.10 10.58
C ILE A 99 -8.39 -10.57 10.95
N HIS A 100 -7.98 -11.41 10.01
CA HIS A 100 -7.61 -12.80 10.28
C HIS A 100 -6.32 -13.16 9.55
N ASP A 101 -5.60 -14.14 10.08
CA ASP A 101 -4.58 -14.82 9.31
C ASP A 101 -5.22 -15.56 8.13
N ALA A 102 -4.50 -15.66 7.01
CA ALA A 102 -4.95 -16.48 5.90
C ALA A 102 -4.96 -17.97 6.28
N PRO A 103 -5.75 -18.80 5.57
CA PRO A 103 -5.68 -20.26 5.69
C PRO A 103 -4.24 -20.77 5.48
N PRO A 104 -3.83 -21.89 6.12
CA PRO A 104 -2.47 -22.44 6.01
C PRO A 104 -1.98 -22.63 4.56
N ASP A 105 -2.89 -23.06 3.71
CA ASP A 105 -2.79 -23.33 2.27
C ASP A 105 -2.74 -22.05 1.40
N SER A 106 -3.09 -20.90 1.96
CA SER A 106 -3.10 -19.59 1.27
C SER A 106 -2.13 -18.57 1.90
N GLY A 107 -1.04 -19.04 2.51
CA GLY A 107 0.01 -18.21 3.11
C GLY A 107 0.02 -18.20 4.64
N GLY A 108 -1.04 -18.72 5.28
CA GLY A 108 -1.13 -18.85 6.73
C GLY A 108 -0.95 -17.51 7.45
N TRP A 109 -0.32 -17.57 8.61
CA TRP A 109 0.02 -16.41 9.42
C TRP A 109 0.99 -15.41 8.78
N GLY A 110 1.53 -15.68 7.58
CA GLY A 110 2.35 -14.73 6.82
C GLY A 110 1.55 -13.77 5.94
N ARG A 111 0.22 -13.94 5.91
CA ARG A 111 -0.72 -13.12 5.15
C ARG A 111 -1.90 -12.79 6.03
N SER A 112 -2.25 -11.51 6.11
CA SER A 112 -3.45 -11.02 6.79
C SER A 112 -4.57 -10.84 5.77
N ILE A 113 -5.74 -11.38 6.05
CA ILE A 113 -6.99 -11.06 5.37
C ILE A 113 -7.70 -9.98 6.18
N VAL A 114 -8.04 -8.88 5.52
CA VAL A 114 -8.65 -7.70 6.12
C VAL A 114 -10.01 -7.49 5.48
N TRP A 115 -11.05 -7.39 6.29
CA TRP A 115 -12.37 -6.96 5.82
C TRP A 115 -12.59 -5.51 6.20
N LEU A 116 -13.14 -4.77 5.24
CA LEU A 116 -13.45 -3.36 5.39
C LEU A 116 -14.91 -3.21 5.81
N LYS A 117 -15.20 -2.14 6.56
CA LYS A 117 -16.57 -1.74 6.82
C LYS A 117 -17.14 -1.26 5.50
N SER A 118 -18.24 -1.85 5.05
CA SER A 118 -18.91 -1.45 3.81
C SER A 118 -19.30 0.02 3.90
N GLY A 119 -18.57 0.89 3.20
CA GLY A 119 -19.07 2.22 2.88
C GLY A 119 -20.09 2.04 1.77
N GLY A 120 -21.37 1.93 2.12
CA GLY A 120 -22.48 1.71 1.18
C GLY A 120 -22.54 2.81 0.12
N LYS A 121 -21.73 2.68 -0.93
CA LYS A 121 -21.87 3.44 -2.15
C LYS A 121 -22.60 2.54 -3.13
N GLU A 122 -23.91 2.75 -3.18
CA GLU A 122 -24.78 2.15 -4.18
C GLU A 122 -24.14 2.30 -5.55
N LYS A 123 -24.04 1.19 -6.29
CA LYS A 123 -23.61 1.18 -7.68
C LYS A 123 -24.73 1.86 -8.50
N THR A 124 -24.59 3.14 -8.81
CA THR A 124 -25.41 3.86 -9.81
C THR A 124 -24.82 3.66 -11.19
#